data_AF-A0A4P9XJP5-F1
#
_entry.id   AF-A0A4P9XJP5-F1
#
_cell.length_a   1.000
_cell.length_b   1.000
_cell.length_c   1.000
_cell.angle_alpha   90.00
_cell.angle_beta   90.00
_cell.angle_gamma   90.00
#
_symmetry.space_group_name_H-M   'P 1'
#
loop_
_entity.id
_entity.type
_entity.pdbx_description
1 polymer ?
#
loop_
_entity_poly.entity_id
_entity_poly.type
_entity_poly.pdbx_seq_one_letter_code
_entity_poly.pdbx_strand_id
1 'polypeptide(L)' 'TLLRARAIETQTYVIAAAQYGQHNPKRASFGSAMIVDPWGKVLARCEDADEPSIALANIDLDYLQHLWLLGTL' A
#
# COMPACT_ATOMS: atom_id res chain seq x y z
N THR A 1 8.54 0.47 5.73
CA THR A 1 7.62 1.63 5.81
C THR A 1 6.48 1.27 6.76
N LEU A 2 5.80 2.25 7.35
CA LEU A 2 4.67 1.99 8.27
C LEU A 2 3.54 1.18 7.62
N LEU A 3 3.28 1.41 6.34
CA LEU A 3 2.25 0.70 5.58
C LEU A 3 2.55 -0.80 5.47
N ARG A 4 3.81 -1.16 5.17
CA ARG A 4 4.24 -2.57 5.09
C ARG A 4 4.20 -3.24 6.46
N ALA A 5 4.61 -2.54 7.51
CA ALA A 5 4.52 -3.06 8.88
C ALA A 5 3.07 -3.32 9.27
N ARG A 6 2.15 -2.38 9.02
CA ARG A 6 0.72 -2.57 9.29
C ARG A 6 0.15 -3.77 8.53
N ALA A 7 0.48 -3.91 7.25
CA ALA A 7 0.04 -5.06 6.45
C ALA A 7 0.44 -6.41 7.06
N ILE A 8 1.69 -6.51 7.53
CA ILE A 8 2.22 -7.71 8.21
C ILE A 8 1.54 -7.94 9.56
N GLU A 9 1.47 -6.90 10.41
CA GLU A 9 0.91 -7.00 11.76
C GLU A 9 -0.57 -7.42 11.76
N THR A 10 -1.35 -6.95 10.79
CA THR A 10 -2.78 -7.27 10.70
C THR A 10 -3.10 -8.37 9.70
N GLN A 11 -2.08 -8.93 9.04
CA GLN A 11 -2.23 -9.91 7.96
C GLN A 11 -3.27 -9.48 6.93
N THR A 12 -3.21 -8.23 6.46
CA THR A 12 -4.20 -7.67 5.53
C THR A 12 -3.52 -6.98 4.35
N TYR A 13 -4.25 -6.91 3.23
CA TYR A 13 -3.89 -5.97 2.17
C TYR A 13 -4.04 -4.53 2.67
N VAL A 14 -3.08 -3.67 2.32
CA VAL A 14 -3.14 -2.23 2.61
C VAL A 14 -3.12 -1.46 1.30
N ILE A 15 -4.16 -0.67 1.07
CA ILE A 15 -4.30 0.22 -0.08
C ILE A 15 -4.20 1.65 0.44
N ALA A 16 -3.10 2.33 0.12
CA ALA A 16 -2.79 3.65 0.63
C ALA A 16 -2.72 4.67 -0.50
N ALA A 17 -3.81 5.38 -0.74
CA ALA A 17 -3.81 6.55 -1.61
C ALA A 17 -3.07 7.71 -0.92
N ALA A 18 -2.38 8.54 -1.70
CA ALA A 18 -1.60 9.65 -1.19
C ALA A 18 -1.75 10.90 -2.07
N GLN A 19 -1.70 12.08 -1.46
CA GLN A 19 -1.47 13.33 -2.19
C GLN A 19 -0.01 13.40 -2.66
N TYR A 20 0.21 14.03 -3.80
CA TYR A 20 1.53 14.22 -4.42
C TYR A 20 1.78 15.71 -4.68
N GLY A 21 3.06 16.07 -4.87
CA GLY A 21 3.49 17.36 -5.39
C GLY A 21 3.33 18.55 -4.43
N GLN A 22 3.55 19.74 -4.99
CA GLN A 22 3.42 21.02 -4.30
C GLN A 22 1.96 21.48 -4.22
N HIS A 23 1.49 21.82 -3.02
CA HIS A 23 0.13 22.36 -2.81
C HIS A 23 0.13 23.89 -2.71
N ASN A 24 1.16 24.46 -2.08
CA ASN A 24 1.39 25.89 -1.89
C ASN A 24 2.86 26.12 -1.48
N PRO A 25 3.39 27.36 -1.40
CA PRO A 25 4.82 27.61 -1.14
C PRO A 25 5.43 26.99 0.13
N LYS A 26 4.63 26.52 1.09
CA LYS A 26 5.10 25.93 2.36
C LYS A 26 4.71 24.46 2.56
N ARG A 27 3.92 23.87 1.66
CA ARG A 27 3.40 22.50 1.80
C ARG A 27 3.51 21.73 0.49
N ALA A 28 4.19 20.59 0.57
CA ALA A 28 4.23 19.55 -0.45
C ALA A 28 3.79 18.21 0.17
N SER A 29 3.46 17.23 -0.67
CA SER A 29 3.26 15.85 -0.24
C SER A 29 4.15 14.92 -1.03
N PHE A 30 4.69 13.92 -0.35
CA PHE A 30 5.68 12.99 -0.91
C PHE A 30 5.10 12.01 -1.95
N GLY A 31 3.78 11.95 -2.12
CA GLY A 31 3.16 10.95 -2.99
C GLY A 31 3.40 9.53 -2.48
N SER A 32 3.91 8.66 -3.34
CA SER A 32 4.20 7.26 -3.02
C SER A 32 2.98 6.45 -2.57
N ALA A 33 1.82 6.72 -3.18
CA ALA A 33 0.65 5.86 -3.05
C ALA A 33 1.04 4.41 -3.40
N MET A 34 0.57 3.43 -2.64
CA MET A 34 0.96 2.03 -2.84
C MET A 34 -0.09 1.03 -2.38
N ILE A 35 0.01 -0.17 -2.95
CA ILE A 35 -0.76 -1.35 -2.58
C ILE A 35 0.24 -2.38 -2.03
N VAL A 36 -0.04 -2.91 -0.84
CA VAL A 36 0.82 -3.85 -0.13
C VAL A 36 0.03 -5.11 0.20
N ASP A 37 0.64 -6.27 0.00
CA ASP A 37 0.06 -7.56 0.38
C ASP A 37 0.20 -7.84 1.90
N PRO A 38 -0.51 -8.85 2.44
CA PRO A 38 -0.44 -9.23 3.85
C PRO A 38 0.98 -9.50 4.38
N TRP A 39 1.93 -9.88 3.52
CA TRP A 39 3.32 -10.19 3.90
C TRP A 39 4.26 -9.00 3.71
N GLY A 40 3.70 -7.82 3.48
CA GLY A 40 4.43 -6.58 3.32
C GLY A 40 5.12 -6.45 1.96
N LYS A 41 4.79 -7.27 0.96
CA LYS A 41 5.27 -7.07 -0.42
C LYS A 41 4.50 -5.90 -1.05
N VAL A 42 5.23 -4.97 -1.66
CA VAL A 42 4.61 -3.88 -2.44
C VAL A 42 4.20 -4.47 -3.79
N LEU A 43 2.90 -4.48 -4.07
CA LEU A 43 2.34 -5.01 -5.32
C LEU A 43 2.34 -3.95 -6.42
N ALA A 44 2.08 -2.70 -6.06
CA ALA A 44 2.14 -1.57 -6.95
C ALA A 44 2.42 -0.29 -6.16
N ARG A 45 3.11 0.67 -6.79
CA ARG A 45 3.46 1.97 -6.20
C ARG A 45 3.52 3.04 -7.28
N CYS A 46 3.01 4.22 -6.97
CA CYS A 46 3.28 5.44 -7.72
C CYS A 46 4.69 5.93 -7.37
N GLU A 47 5.63 5.89 -8.32
CA GLU A 47 7.02 6.26 -8.05
C GLU A 47 7.25 7.76 -8.08
N ASP A 48 6.61 8.46 -9.02
CA ASP A 48 6.77 9.90 -9.19
C ASP A 48 5.83 10.70 -8.27
N ALA A 49 6.43 11.59 -7.50
CA ALA A 49 5.71 12.43 -6.55
C ALA A 49 5.23 13.75 -7.15
N ASP A 50 5.58 14.06 -8.40
CA ASP A 50 5.28 15.35 -9.04
C ASP A 50 4.25 15.23 -10.17
N GLU A 51 3.93 14.02 -10.61
CA GLU A 51 2.93 13.75 -11.65
C GLU A 51 1.78 12.86 -11.15
N PRO A 52 0.55 13.11 -11.61
CA PRO A 52 -0.58 12.24 -11.29
C PRO A 52 -0.37 10.86 -11.89
N SER A 53 -0.49 9.83 -11.06
CA SER A 53 -0.28 8.44 -11.46
C SER A 53 -1.24 7.49 -10.72
N ILE A 54 -1.40 6.29 -11.26
CA ILE A 54 -2.29 5.26 -10.72
C ILE A 54 -1.47 3.98 -10.51
N ALA A 55 -1.63 3.38 -9.33
CA ALA A 55 -1.12 2.05 -9.02
C ALA A 55 -2.25 1.02 -9.11
N LEU A 56 -2.04 -0.06 -9.86
CA LEU A 56 -3.00 -1.16 -10.03
C LEU A 56 -2.39 -2.47 -9.57
N ALA A 57 -3.16 -3.26 -8.84
CA ALA A 57 -2.77 -4.61 -8.42
C ALA A 57 -4.00 -5.52 -8.34
N ASN A 58 -3.78 -6.83 -8.57
CA ASN A 58 -4.80 -7.85 -8.33
C ASN A 58 -4.83 -8.22 -6.85
N ILE A 59 -6.03 -8.30 -6.29
CA ILE A 59 -6.25 -8.76 -4.91
C ILE A 59 -6.73 -10.20 -4.95
N ASP A 60 -6.03 -11.06 -4.22
CA ASP A 60 -6.34 -12.48 -4.09
C ASP A 60 -6.92 -12.73 -2.69
N LEU A 61 -8.24 -12.93 -2.64
CA LEU A 61 -8.95 -13.16 -1.38
C LEU A 61 -8.83 -14.61 -0.91
N ASP A 62 -8.58 -15.56 -1.81
CA ASP A 62 -8.35 -16.96 -1.45
C ASP A 62 -7.01 -17.10 -0.73
N TYR A 63 -5.98 -16.41 -1.22
CA TYR A 63 -4.70 -16.27 -0.53
C TYR A 63 -4.86 -15.67 0.86
N LEU A 64 -5.62 -14.57 0.99
CA LEU A 64 -5.87 -13.93 2.29
C LEU A 64 -6.58 -14.86 3.26
N GLN A 65 -7.63 -15.55 2.80
CA GLN A 65 -8.38 -16.50 3.61
C GLN A 65 -7.48 -17.65 4.06
N HIS A 66 -6.61 -18.15 3.18
CA HIS A 66 -5.66 -19.21 3.50
C HIS A 66 -4.67 -18.79 4.60
N LEU A 67 -4.12 -17.57 4.51
CA LEU A 67 -3.23 -17.02 5.54
C LEU A 67 -3.91 -16.95 6.91
N TRP A 68 -5.16 -16.50 6.98
CA TRP A 68 -5.90 -16.42 8.24
C TRP A 68 -6.22 -17.80 8.82
N LEU A 69 -6.56 -18.78 7.99
CA LEU A 69 -6.83 -20.15 8.45
C LEU A 69 -5.58 -20.85 9.02
N LEU A 70 -4.39 -20.53 8.50
CA LEU A 70 -3.13 -21.08 9.00
C LEU A 70 -2.57 -20.29 10.19
N GLY A 71 -2.93 -19.02 10.35
CA GLY A 71 -2.41 -18.12 11.40
C GLY A 71 -3.12 -18.21 12.75
N THR A 72 -4.20 -19.00 12.89
CA THR A 72 -4.97 -19.17 14.13
C THR A 72 -4.60 -20.43 14.95
N LEU A 73 -3.37 -20.96 14.79
CA LEU A 73 -2.84 -22.04 15.64
C LEU A 73 -2.02 -21.49 16.81
#